data_AF-A0A2R5L193-F1
#
_entry.id   AF-A0A2R5L193-F1
#
_cell.length_a   1.000
_cell.length_b   1.000
_cell.length_c   1.000
_cell.angle_alpha   90.00
_cell.angle_beta   90.00
_cell.angle_gamma   90.00
#
_symmetry.space_group_name_H-M   'P 1'
#
loop_
_entity.id
_entity.type
_entity.pdbx_description
1 polymer ?
#
loop_
_entity_poly.entity_id
_entity_poly.type
_entity_poly.pdbx_seq_one_letter_code
_entity_poly.pdbx_strand_id
1 'polypeptide(L)'
;DGANPSAEEADEGTDASSTSGIDIVMFMRLQETGFGNKKDYLVYMKEYMKTLKSKLDGTPAAEKLPAIQKPLAELLKKFKDLQFFTGESMNPDGMVVLGDYKEIDGEERPVLYFPKLGLEEEKL
;
A
#
# COMPACT_ATOMS: atom_id res chain seq x y z
N ASP A 1 1.62 -40.23 -36.35
CA ASP A 1 1.53 -39.69 -34.98
C ASP A 1 2.65 -38.69 -34.79
N GLY A 2 2.34 -37.49 -34.31
CA GLY A 2 3.27 -36.36 -34.25
C GLY A 2 2.67 -35.06 -34.78
N ALA A 3 1.45 -34.72 -34.32
CA ALA A 3 0.88 -33.39 -34.51
C ALA A 3 1.23 -32.53 -33.30
N ASN A 4 2.07 -31.52 -33.51
CA ASN A 4 2.06 -30.31 -32.67
C ASN A 4 2.32 -29.09 -33.58
N PRO A 5 1.27 -28.47 -34.15
CA PRO A 5 1.37 -27.25 -34.93
C PRO A 5 1.17 -25.96 -34.09
N SER A 6 1.63 -24.85 -34.67
CA SER A 6 1.54 -23.43 -34.24
C SER A 6 2.52 -23.00 -33.15
N ALA A 7 3.58 -22.21 -33.38
CA ALA A 7 3.91 -21.27 -34.46
C ALA A 7 2.80 -20.26 -34.77
N GLU A 8 2.62 -19.30 -33.85
CA GLU A 8 2.17 -17.95 -34.19
C GLU A 8 3.14 -16.95 -33.53
N GLU A 9 3.89 -16.28 -34.39
CA GLU A 9 4.76 -15.15 -34.13
C GLU A 9 3.91 -13.88 -34.24
N ALA A 10 4.23 -12.90 -33.40
CA ALA A 10 3.77 -11.50 -33.44
C ALA A 10 2.28 -11.24 -33.16
N ASP A 11 2.01 -10.76 -31.95
CA ASP A 11 1.26 -9.51 -31.82
C ASP A 11 1.94 -8.63 -30.78
N GLU A 12 2.50 -7.53 -31.26
CA GLU A 12 3.00 -6.39 -30.52
C GLU A 12 1.80 -5.67 -29.88
N GLY A 13 1.15 -6.36 -28.94
CA GLY A 13 -0.13 -5.95 -28.36
C GLY A 13 0.08 -5.23 -27.05
N THR A 14 0.62 -4.01 -27.12
CA THR A 14 0.49 -2.92 -26.14
C THR A 14 0.60 -3.34 -24.67
N ASP A 15 1.70 -2.95 -24.00
CA ASP A 15 1.62 -2.61 -22.57
C ASP A 15 0.63 -1.45 -22.44
N ALA A 16 -0.66 -1.79 -22.46
CA ALA A 16 -1.74 -0.94 -22.05
C ALA A 16 -1.73 -0.95 -20.52
N SER A 17 -0.59 -0.59 -19.92
CA SER A 17 -0.63 0.14 -18.66
C SER A 17 -1.18 1.54 -18.97
N SER A 18 -2.43 1.57 -19.44
CA SER A 18 -3.30 2.71 -19.30
C SER A 18 -3.52 2.82 -17.79
N THR A 19 -2.54 3.39 -17.10
CA THR A 19 -2.65 3.75 -15.70
C THR A 19 -3.60 4.94 -15.67
N SER A 20 -4.90 4.67 -15.78
CA SER A 20 -5.89 5.38 -14.99
C SER A 20 -5.57 5.05 -13.52
N GLY A 21 -4.45 5.59 -13.05
CA GLY A 21 -3.91 5.32 -11.74
C GLY A 21 -4.49 6.30 -10.76
N ILE A 22 -4.46 5.89 -9.50
CA ILE A 22 -4.77 6.78 -8.40
C ILE A 22 -3.77 7.94 -8.48
N ASP A 23 -4.26 9.16 -8.70
CA ASP A 23 -3.43 10.37 -8.93
C ASP A 23 -2.33 10.53 -7.87
N ILE A 24 -2.69 10.22 -6.60
CA ILE A 24 -1.77 10.23 -5.45
C ILE A 24 -0.65 9.19 -5.58
N VAL A 25 -0.94 7.99 -6.08
CA VAL A 25 0.07 6.93 -6.30
C VAL A 25 1.06 7.39 -7.36
N MET A 26 0.57 8.00 -8.44
CA MET A 26 1.41 8.50 -9.54
C MET A 26 2.27 9.69 -9.08
N PHE A 27 1.67 10.65 -8.36
CA PHE A 27 2.36 11.84 -7.87
C PHE A 27 3.45 11.50 -6.84
N MET A 28 3.14 10.62 -5.89
CA MET A 28 4.09 10.18 -4.84
C MET A 28 4.99 9.02 -5.31
N ARG A 29 4.85 8.57 -6.56
CA ARG A 29 5.57 7.44 -7.16
C ARG A 29 5.53 6.17 -6.29
N LEU A 30 4.38 5.91 -5.67
CA LEU A 30 4.22 4.74 -4.81
C LEU A 30 4.30 3.46 -5.65
N GLN A 31 4.99 2.45 -5.11
CA GLN A 31 5.17 1.15 -5.73
C GLN A 31 4.24 0.14 -5.08
N GLU A 32 3.43 -0.56 -5.87
CA GLU A 32 2.57 -1.64 -5.35
C GLU A 32 3.42 -2.76 -4.75
N THR A 33 2.97 -3.29 -3.61
CA THR A 33 3.57 -4.43 -2.93
C THR A 33 2.49 -5.42 -2.50
N GLY A 34 2.90 -6.64 -2.17
CA GLY A 34 2.00 -7.70 -1.74
C GLY A 34 2.44 -8.31 -0.42
N PHE A 35 1.45 -8.63 0.43
CA PHE A 35 1.66 -9.45 1.62
C PHE A 35 0.99 -10.80 1.42
N GLY A 36 1.77 -11.89 1.56
CA GLY A 36 1.27 -13.25 1.31
C GLY A 36 0.12 -13.66 2.23
N ASN A 37 0.07 -13.12 3.45
CA ASN A 37 -1.07 -13.27 4.34
C ASN A 37 -1.13 -12.12 5.37
N LYS A 38 -2.27 -12.03 6.07
CA LYS A 38 -2.50 -11.03 7.12
C LYS A 38 -1.49 -11.12 8.27
N LYS A 39 -0.92 -12.30 8.56
CA LYS A 39 0.06 -12.44 9.65
C LYS A 39 1.39 -11.78 9.28
N ASP A 40 1.87 -11.97 8.05
CA ASP A 40 3.09 -11.31 7.56
C ASP A 40 2.97 -9.79 7.64
N TYR A 41 1.83 -9.24 7.21
CA TYR A 41 1.57 -7.81 7.37
C TYR A 41 1.55 -7.34 8.82
N LEU A 42 0.96 -8.13 9.74
CA LEU A 42 0.96 -7.81 11.17
C LEU A 42 2.35 -7.84 11.80
N VAL A 43 3.24 -8.74 11.33
CA VAL A 43 4.64 -8.77 11.75
C VAL A 43 5.35 -7.50 11.28
N TYR A 44 5.25 -7.20 9.99
CA TYR A 44 5.80 -5.99 9.38
C TYR A 44 5.33 -4.72 10.13
N MET A 45 4.02 -4.58 10.36
CA MET A 45 3.48 -3.40 11.03
C MET A 45 3.94 -3.28 12.49
N LYS A 46 4.16 -4.41 13.19
CA LYS A 46 4.75 -4.37 14.53
C LYS A 46 6.19 -3.85 14.51
N GLU A 47 6.98 -4.26 13.54
CA GLU A 47 8.35 -3.75 13.38
C GLU A 47 8.34 -2.26 13.00
N TYR A 48 7.49 -1.87 12.05
CA TYR A 48 7.29 -0.47 11.68
C TYR A 48 6.89 0.40 12.87
N MET A 49 5.93 -0.03 13.70
CA MET A 49 5.53 0.71 14.91
C MET A 49 6.67 0.84 15.93
N LYS A 50 7.57 -0.14 16.04
CA LYS A 50 8.76 -0.04 16.91
C LYS A 50 9.72 1.01 16.38
N THR A 51 10.04 0.97 15.08
CA THR A 51 10.89 1.97 14.43
C THR A 51 10.31 3.37 14.57
N LEU A 52 8.99 3.49 14.37
CA LEU A 52 8.27 4.75 14.54
C LEU A 52 8.34 5.25 15.99
N LYS A 53 8.15 4.36 16.97
CA LYS A 53 8.27 4.71 18.39
C LYS A 53 9.64 5.26 18.74
N SER A 54 10.70 4.65 18.21
CA SER A 54 12.07 5.15 18.41
C SER A 54 12.30 6.51 17.77
N LYS A 55 11.71 6.78 16.60
CA LYS A 55 11.81 8.10 15.93
C LYS A 55 10.99 9.19 16.63
N LEU A 56 9.85 8.82 17.22
CA LEU A 56 8.95 9.74 17.92
C LEU A 56 9.29 9.87 19.42
N ASP A 57 10.33 9.20 19.92
CA ASP A 57 10.68 9.21 21.34
C ASP A 57 10.94 10.65 21.81
N GLY A 58 10.36 11.02 22.95
CA GLY A 58 10.40 12.41 23.46
C GLY A 58 9.40 13.37 22.81
N THR A 59 8.56 12.93 21.86
CA THR A 59 7.47 13.74 21.29
C THR A 59 6.09 13.30 21.80
N PRO A 60 5.10 14.22 21.87
CA PRO A 60 3.72 13.85 22.23
C PRO A 60 3.05 12.96 21.17
N ALA A 61 3.66 12.78 20.00
CA ALA A 61 3.18 11.87 18.96
C ALA A 61 3.40 10.39 19.33
N ALA A 62 4.41 10.08 20.17
CA ALA A 62 4.66 8.72 20.65
C ALA A 62 3.48 8.17 21.48
N GLU A 63 2.75 9.03 22.19
CA GLU A 63 1.57 8.63 22.98
C GLU A 63 0.38 8.26 22.09
N LYS A 64 0.38 8.71 20.83
CA LYS A 64 -0.71 8.48 19.87
C LYS A 64 -0.50 7.23 19.01
N LEU A 65 0.69 6.64 19.01
CA LEU A 65 1.00 5.37 18.32
C LEU A 65 -0.03 4.25 18.52
N PRO A 66 -0.49 3.94 19.74
CA PRO A 66 -1.50 2.89 19.93
C PRO A 66 -2.83 3.18 19.23
N ALA A 67 -3.13 4.44 18.89
CA ALA A 67 -4.35 4.80 18.18
C ALA A 67 -4.41 4.22 16.75
N ILE A 68 -3.28 3.84 16.15
CA ILE A 68 -3.21 3.19 14.83
C ILE A 68 -3.80 1.78 14.86
N GLN A 69 -3.73 1.08 16.00
CA GLN A 69 -4.07 -0.34 16.08
C GLN A 69 -5.54 -0.63 15.78
N LYS A 70 -6.45 0.24 16.26
CA LYS A 70 -7.90 0.07 16.07
C LYS A 70 -8.33 0.20 14.60
N PRO A 71 -8.07 1.31 13.88
CA PRO A 71 -8.44 1.44 12.47
C PRO A 71 -7.72 0.40 11.60
N LEU A 72 -6.48 0.06 11.93
CA LEU A 72 -5.76 -1.01 11.25
C LEU A 72 -6.47 -2.36 11.38
N ALA A 73 -6.92 -2.73 12.59
CA ALA A 73 -7.63 -3.98 12.81
C ALA A 73 -8.93 -4.05 11.99
N GLU A 74 -9.61 -2.92 11.79
CA GLU A 74 -10.81 -2.84 10.96
C GLU A 74 -10.51 -2.98 9.47
N LEU A 75 -9.49 -2.28 8.96
CA LEU A 75 -9.04 -2.42 7.58
C LEU A 75 -8.64 -3.87 7.29
N LEU A 76 -7.89 -4.50 8.19
CA LEU A 76 -7.46 -5.89 8.02
C LEU A 76 -8.59 -6.92 8.06
N LYS A 77 -9.85 -6.55 8.30
CA LYS A 77 -11.00 -7.44 8.05
C LYS A 77 -11.21 -7.69 6.55
N LYS A 78 -10.84 -6.71 5.71
CA LYS A 78 -10.90 -6.75 4.25
C LYS A 78 -9.53 -6.95 3.60
N PHE A 79 -8.61 -7.65 4.28
CA PHE A 79 -7.22 -7.79 3.84
C PHE A 79 -7.06 -8.23 2.37
N LYS A 80 -7.98 -9.03 1.84
CA LYS A 80 -7.95 -9.52 0.46
C LYS A 80 -8.32 -8.45 -0.58
N ASP A 81 -9.11 -7.46 -0.18
CA ASP A 81 -9.59 -6.37 -1.01
C ASP A 81 -8.67 -5.14 -0.93
N LEU A 82 -7.73 -5.15 0.01
CA LEU A 82 -6.77 -4.09 0.20
C LEU A 82 -5.59 -4.22 -0.76
N GLN A 83 -5.21 -3.11 -1.38
CA GLN A 83 -3.92 -2.95 -2.04
C GLN A 83 -2.90 -2.37 -1.06
N PHE A 84 -1.64 -2.74 -1.22
CA PHE A 84 -0.54 -2.24 -0.41
C PHE A 84 0.44 -1.50 -1.31
N PHE A 85 0.90 -0.34 -0.86
CA PHE A 85 1.88 0.45 -1.58
C PHE A 85 3.04 0.84 -0.67
N THR A 86 4.24 0.93 -1.25
CA THR A 86 5.47 1.39 -0.60
C THR A 86 5.95 2.67 -1.28
N GLY A 87 6.80 3.44 -0.61
CA GLY A 87 7.44 4.61 -1.24
C GLY A 87 8.40 4.20 -2.37
N GLU A 88 8.83 5.17 -3.18
CA GLU A 88 9.75 4.96 -4.32
C GLU A 88 11.00 4.14 -3.94
N SER A 89 11.55 4.36 -2.75
CA SER A 89 12.74 3.64 -2.26
C SER A 89 12.50 2.16 -1.90
N MET A 90 11.24 1.71 -1.87
CA MET A 90 10.83 0.35 -1.46
C MET A 90 11.47 -0.12 -0.13
N ASN A 91 11.73 0.84 0.78
CA ASN A 91 12.38 0.56 2.06
C ASN A 91 11.53 -0.42 2.88
N PRO A 92 12.07 -1.58 3.30
CA PRO A 92 11.32 -2.55 4.11
C PRO A 92 11.00 -2.05 5.52
N ASP A 93 11.75 -1.06 6.01
CA ASP A 93 11.45 -0.34 7.26
C ASP A 93 10.60 0.92 7.04
N GLY A 94 10.25 1.20 5.79
CA GLY A 94 9.47 2.36 5.37
C GLY A 94 8.00 2.24 5.73
N MET A 95 7.19 3.19 5.28
CA MET A 95 5.74 3.16 5.45
C MET A 95 5.10 2.31 4.34
N VAL A 96 4.11 1.49 4.71
CA VAL A 96 3.15 0.90 3.77
C VAL A 96 1.83 1.66 3.83
N VAL A 97 1.37 2.09 2.67
CA VAL A 97 0.08 2.73 2.43
C VAL A 97 -0.92 1.65 2.06
N LEU A 98 -2.13 1.73 2.62
CA LEU A 98 -3.22 0.81 2.28
C LEU A 98 -4.18 1.50 1.32
N GLY A 99 -4.54 0.84 0.22
CA GLY A 99 -5.59 1.26 -0.69
C GLY A 99 -6.82 0.38 -0.55
N ASP A 100 -8.00 1.00 -0.50
CA ASP A 100 -9.31 0.34 -0.51
C ASP A 100 -10.16 1.03 -1.57
N TYR A 101 -10.74 0.28 -2.51
CA TYR A 101 -11.76 0.84 -3.41
C TYR A 101 -13.10 0.84 -2.70
N LYS A 102 -13.70 2.02 -2.58
CA LYS A 102 -14.99 2.20 -1.92
C LYS A 102 -15.99 2.75 -2.89
N GLU A 103 -17.19 2.19 -2.89
CA GLU A 103 -18.34 2.81 -3.54
C GLU A 103 -18.75 4.06 -2.76
N ILE A 104 -18.66 5.21 -3.43
CA ILE A 104 -19.05 6.52 -2.90
C ILE A 104 -19.96 7.14 -3.97
N ASP A 105 -21.22 7.39 -3.61
CA ASP A 105 -22.22 7.95 -4.53
C ASP A 105 -22.46 7.09 -5.80
N GLY A 106 -22.36 5.76 -5.67
CA GLY A 106 -22.57 4.81 -6.77
C GLY A 106 -21.37 4.68 -7.73
N GLU A 107 -20.24 5.31 -7.40
CA GLU A 107 -19.00 5.25 -8.16
C GLU A 107 -17.87 4.66 -7.31
N GLU A 108 -17.08 3.76 -7.89
CA GLU A 108 -15.97 3.11 -7.21
C GLU A 108 -14.77 4.07 -7.16
N ARG A 109 -14.36 4.46 -5.94
CA ARG A 109 -13.29 5.44 -5.72
C ARG A 109 -12.16 4.87 -4.87
N PRO A 110 -10.89 5.09 -5.26
CA PRO A 110 -9.75 4.68 -4.48
C PRO A 110 -9.61 5.53 -3.21
N VAL A 111 -9.50 4.88 -2.06
CA VAL A 111 -9.22 5.52 -0.77
C VAL A 111 -7.90 5.01 -0.23
N LEU A 112 -6.93 5.90 -0.07
CA LEU A 112 -5.61 5.61 0.48
C LEU A 112 -5.53 6.00 1.97
N TYR A 113 -4.98 5.10 2.78
CA TYR A 113 -4.75 5.31 4.21
C TYR A 113 -3.26 5.45 4.50
N PHE A 114 -2.90 6.62 5.01
CA PHE A 114 -1.54 6.94 5.43
C PHE A 114 -1.47 7.02 6.97
N PRO A 115 -0.54 6.30 7.63
CA PRO A 115 -0.28 6.49 9.05
C PRO A 115 0.34 7.87 9.31
N LYS A 116 -0.50 8.84 9.73
CA LYS A 116 -0.10 10.24 9.98
C LYS A 116 1.11 10.40 10.90
N LEU A 117 1.28 9.50 11.88
CA LEU A 117 2.40 9.58 12.83
C LEU A 117 3.76 9.26 12.20
N GLY A 118 3.79 8.68 10.99
CA GLY A 118 5.01 8.43 10.23
C GLY A 118 5.25 9.41 9.10
N LEU A 119 4.51 10.52 9.06
CA LEU A 119 4.68 11.60 8.10
C LEU A 119 5.13 12.87 8.84
N GLU A 120 6.18 13.50 8.33
CA GLU A 120 6.57 14.85 8.73
C GLU A 120 5.96 15.81 7.71
N GLU A 121 5.28 16.85 8.20
CA GLU A 121 4.76 17.92 7.34
C GLU A 121 5.88 18.94 7.08
N GLU A 122 6.21 19.16 5.81
CA GLU A 122 7.05 20.29 5.41
C GLU A 122 6.16 21.35 4.76
N LYS A 123 6.20 22.57 5.31
CA LYS A 123 5.45 23.70 4.80
C LYS A 123 6.36 24.48 3.86
N LEU A 124 6.05 24.41 2.56
CA LEU A 124 6.67 25.24 1.52
C LEU A 124 6.13 26.68 1.56
#